data_AF-A0A7V2LUW1-F1
#
_entry.id   AF-A0A7V2LUW1-F1
#
_cell.length_a   1.000
_cell.length_b   1.000
_cell.length_c   1.000
_cell.angle_alpha   90.00
_cell.angle_beta   90.00
_cell.angle_gamma   90.00
#
_symmetry.space_group_name_H-M   'P 1'
#
loop_
_entity.id
_entity.type
_entity.pdbx_description
1 polymer ?
#
loop_
_entity_poly.entity_id
_entity_poly.type
_entity_poly.pdbx_seq_one_letter_code
_entity_poly.pdbx_strand_id
1 'polypeptide(L)'
;MTSLDISTLESWLWDAACKLRGPVDAPKFKDYILPLVFLKRLSDVFDDEVQRVAGEFAMPLDEALNLVEQDHDLVRFYIPPGARWAHIRNLPVHNLGQQLTDAVRAVARENPRLSGVIDITDFNATTAGQRIVDDPYLHRLIQVLSQHRLGLRDVEPDILGRAYEYLLRKFAEGAGQSAGEFYTPRMVGVLMARILDPEPGMSVYDPTCGSGGLLVKTFLRFLEKYGEEENGRLKIPGHIEEIRVFGQDINASAYAMAWMNVVIHDIQDAEIRLGDTMRKPAFLDPSGRHPAQHAQEPRPHPARGPLRGRALPPIRGTPGLQGPHGGRRSGSLCAVQRSLRTRCCGVTGFRRTCPKWCKV
;
A
#
# COMPACT_ATOMS: atom_id res chain seq x y z
N MET A 1 22.80 4.87 3.05
CA MET A 1 22.51 4.53 1.65
C MET A 1 21.55 5.57 1.11
N THR A 2 21.88 6.18 -0.03
CA THR A 2 21.07 7.24 -0.65
C THR A 2 19.82 6.62 -1.27
N SER A 3 18.65 7.01 -0.76
CA SER A 3 17.36 6.75 -1.41
C SER A 3 17.44 7.15 -2.89
N LEU A 4 16.86 6.34 -3.78
CA LEU A 4 16.71 6.67 -5.20
C LEU A 4 16.06 8.06 -5.29
N ASP A 5 16.76 9.01 -5.91
CA ASP A 5 16.22 10.34 -6.13
C ASP A 5 15.26 10.36 -7.33
N ILE A 6 14.47 11.43 -7.42
CA ILE A 6 13.44 11.57 -8.45
C ILE A 6 14.06 11.59 -9.85
N SER A 7 15.17 12.31 -10.06
CA SER A 7 15.84 12.36 -11.36
C SER A 7 16.29 10.99 -11.85
N THR A 8 16.80 10.16 -10.94
CA THR A 8 17.25 8.81 -11.22
C THR A 8 16.07 7.90 -11.56
N LEU A 9 14.97 7.99 -10.79
CA LEU A 9 13.72 7.29 -11.11
C LEU A 9 13.22 7.64 -12.51
N GLU A 10 13.12 8.93 -12.81
CA GLU A 10 12.63 9.42 -14.10
C GLU A 10 13.51 8.91 -15.25
N SER A 11 14.83 9.03 -15.13
CA SER A 11 15.76 8.52 -16.15
C SER A 11 15.64 7.01 -16.33
N TRP A 12 15.57 6.26 -15.22
CA TRP A 12 15.48 4.80 -15.25
C TRP A 12 14.18 4.31 -15.90
N LEU A 13 13.04 4.95 -15.57
CA LEU A 13 11.75 4.64 -16.19
C LEU A 13 11.71 5.01 -17.67
N TRP A 14 12.39 6.10 -18.06
CA TRP A 14 12.53 6.46 -19.47
C TRP A 14 13.36 5.45 -20.25
N ASP A 15 14.47 4.99 -19.68
CA ASP A 15 15.30 3.95 -20.28
C ASP A 15 14.52 2.64 -20.46
N ALA A 16 13.69 2.28 -19.47
CA ALA A 16 12.78 1.15 -19.53
C ALA A 16 11.75 1.32 -20.66
N ALA A 17 11.11 2.49 -20.76
CA ALA A 17 10.15 2.81 -21.84
C ALA A 17 10.80 2.75 -23.23
N CYS A 18 12.05 3.19 -23.36
CA CYS A 18 12.78 3.11 -24.62
C CYS A 18 13.00 1.65 -25.08
N LYS A 19 13.01 0.67 -24.17
CA LYS A 19 13.12 -0.75 -24.55
C LYS A 19 11.88 -1.32 -25.18
N LEU A 20 10.72 -0.70 -24.97
CA LEU A 20 9.42 -1.10 -25.54
C LEU A 20 9.06 -0.33 -26.82
N ARG A 21 9.89 0.62 -27.25
CA ARG A 21 9.63 1.41 -28.46
C ARG A 21 9.56 0.52 -29.70
N GLY A 22 8.51 0.70 -30.50
CA GLY A 22 8.24 -0.09 -31.70
C GLY A 22 6.92 -0.85 -31.58
N PRO A 23 6.91 -2.02 -30.88
CA PRO A 23 5.74 -2.91 -30.86
C PRO A 23 4.50 -2.32 -30.15
N VAL A 24 4.68 -1.29 -29.33
CA VAL A 24 3.60 -0.73 -28.50
C VAL A 24 3.57 0.80 -28.63
N ASP A 25 2.38 1.38 -28.58
CA ASP A 25 2.19 2.83 -28.55
C ASP A 25 2.70 3.41 -27.22
N ALA A 26 3.32 4.59 -27.25
CA ALA A 26 3.95 5.18 -26.07
C ALA A 26 3.04 5.23 -24.81
N PRO A 27 1.76 5.64 -24.91
CA PRO A 27 0.87 5.64 -23.74
C PRO A 27 0.64 4.26 -23.10
N LYS A 28 0.77 3.18 -23.86
CA LYS A 28 0.58 1.79 -23.39
C LYS A 28 1.83 1.21 -22.72
N PHE A 29 3.00 1.88 -22.81
CA PHE A 29 4.21 1.40 -22.12
C PHE A 29 4.00 1.27 -20.61
N LYS A 30 3.20 2.16 -20.02
CA LYS A 30 2.87 2.13 -18.58
C LYS A 30 2.22 0.81 -18.16
N ASP A 31 1.45 0.18 -19.05
CA ASP A 31 0.70 -1.05 -18.77
C ASP A 31 1.62 -2.28 -18.66
N TYR A 32 2.86 -2.17 -19.14
CA TYR A 32 3.91 -3.20 -19.01
C TYR A 32 4.96 -2.82 -17.97
N ILE A 33 5.35 -1.55 -17.90
CA ILE A 33 6.39 -1.09 -16.97
C ILE A 33 5.90 -1.14 -15.53
N LEU A 34 4.71 -0.61 -15.24
CA LEU A 34 4.24 -0.46 -13.87
C LEU A 34 4.00 -1.80 -13.15
N PRO A 35 3.37 -2.82 -13.76
CA PRO A 35 3.22 -4.10 -13.10
C PRO A 35 4.57 -4.78 -12.81
N LEU A 36 5.58 -4.61 -13.67
CA LEU A 36 6.92 -5.14 -13.43
C LEU A 36 7.69 -4.36 -12.37
N VAL A 37 7.62 -3.03 -12.36
CA VAL A 37 8.16 -2.19 -11.27
C VAL A 37 7.52 -2.57 -9.94
N PHE A 38 6.22 -2.85 -9.96
CA PHE A 38 5.50 -3.30 -8.79
C PHE A 38 5.93 -4.70 -8.33
N LEU A 39 5.96 -5.70 -9.21
CA LEU A 39 6.46 -7.05 -8.89
C LEU A 39 7.88 -6.98 -8.32
N LYS A 40 8.74 -6.15 -8.91
CA LYS A 40 10.07 -5.89 -8.41
C LYS A 40 10.06 -5.32 -7.00
N ARG A 41 9.24 -4.28 -6.75
CA ARG A 41 9.11 -3.68 -5.41
C ARG A 41 8.62 -4.68 -4.38
N LEU A 42 7.62 -5.50 -4.71
CA LEU A 42 7.19 -6.58 -3.84
C LEU A 42 8.34 -7.53 -3.53
N SER A 43 9.07 -8.00 -4.55
CA SER A 43 10.17 -8.92 -4.31
C SER A 43 11.29 -8.31 -3.47
N ASP A 44 11.68 -7.07 -3.71
CA ASP A 44 12.75 -6.42 -2.93
C ASP A 44 12.32 -6.19 -1.48
N VAL A 45 11.05 -5.84 -1.24
CA VAL A 45 10.48 -5.70 0.11
C VAL A 45 10.33 -7.06 0.79
N PHE A 46 10.00 -8.13 0.06
CA PHE A 46 10.00 -9.49 0.60
C PHE A 46 11.41 -9.89 1.06
N ASP A 47 12.45 -9.59 0.27
CA ASP A 47 13.83 -9.81 0.68
C ASP A 47 14.19 -9.03 1.96
N ASP A 48 13.72 -7.77 2.10
CA ASP A 48 13.90 -6.98 3.33
C ASP A 48 13.24 -7.68 4.55
N GLU A 49 12.05 -8.26 4.37
CA GLU A 49 11.34 -8.96 5.44
C GLU A 49 12.01 -10.30 5.81
N VAL A 50 12.54 -11.05 4.84
CA VAL A 50 13.32 -12.27 5.12
C VAL A 50 14.60 -11.92 5.87
N GLN A 51 15.29 -10.84 5.49
CA GLN A 51 16.45 -10.34 6.25
C GLN A 51 16.09 -9.91 7.68
N ARG A 52 14.92 -9.29 7.85
CA ARG A 52 14.39 -8.92 9.16
C ARG A 52 14.15 -10.16 10.02
N VAL A 53 13.49 -11.19 9.49
CA VAL A 53 13.25 -12.47 10.18
C VAL A 53 14.58 -13.12 10.57
N ALA A 54 15.57 -13.15 9.67
CA ALA A 54 16.91 -13.66 9.97
C ALA A 54 17.55 -12.93 11.16
N GLY A 55 17.44 -11.60 11.20
CA GLY A 55 17.94 -10.78 12.31
C GLY A 55 17.19 -10.99 13.63
N GLU A 56 15.85 -11.10 13.58
CA GLU A 56 14.98 -11.33 14.74
C GLU A 56 15.32 -12.64 15.46
N PHE A 57 15.45 -13.73 14.70
CA PHE A 57 15.71 -15.06 15.27
C PHE A 57 17.20 -15.41 15.33
N ALA A 58 18.08 -14.46 14.98
CA ALA A 58 19.54 -14.63 14.93
C ALA A 58 19.95 -15.91 14.16
N MET A 59 19.37 -16.10 12.96
CA MET A 59 19.61 -17.27 12.11
C MET A 59 20.14 -16.89 10.72
N PRO A 60 20.79 -17.82 9.99
CA PRO A 60 21.19 -17.60 8.61
C PRO A 60 20.01 -17.29 7.68
N LEU A 61 20.27 -16.56 6.59
CA LEU A 61 19.23 -16.14 5.64
C LEU A 61 18.47 -17.32 5.02
N ASP A 62 19.17 -18.42 4.71
CA ASP A 62 18.55 -19.61 4.14
C ASP A 62 17.61 -20.31 5.12
N GLU A 63 17.94 -20.30 6.42
CA GLU A 63 17.06 -20.83 7.48
C GLU A 63 15.84 -19.93 7.68
N ALA A 64 16.03 -18.60 7.68
CA ALA A 64 14.94 -17.64 7.74
C ALA A 64 14.00 -17.78 6.55
N LEU A 65 14.54 -17.99 5.35
CA LEU A 65 13.73 -18.23 4.17
C LEU A 65 12.93 -19.51 4.32
N ASN A 66 13.56 -20.63 4.71
CA ASN A 66 12.86 -21.90 4.95
C ASN A 66 11.74 -21.78 5.99
N LEU A 67 11.95 -20.94 7.02
CA LEU A 67 10.93 -20.65 8.02
C LEU A 67 9.76 -19.87 7.41
N VAL A 68 10.04 -18.84 6.60
CA VAL A 68 9.01 -18.08 5.87
C VAL A 68 8.26 -18.94 4.85
N GLU A 69 8.89 -19.94 4.24
CA GLU A 69 8.20 -20.92 3.37
C GLU A 69 7.21 -21.81 4.14
N GLN A 70 7.41 -21.98 5.45
CA GLN A 70 6.53 -22.80 6.32
C GLN A 70 5.45 -21.96 6.99
N ASP A 71 5.75 -20.70 7.29
CA ASP A 71 4.88 -19.75 7.95
C ASP A 71 4.93 -18.39 7.24
N HIS A 72 3.97 -18.19 6.33
CA HIS A 72 3.87 -16.97 5.52
C HIS A 72 3.48 -15.75 6.38
N ASP A 73 2.94 -15.94 7.58
CA ASP A 73 2.48 -14.83 8.45
C ASP A 73 3.67 -14.04 9.07
N LEU A 74 4.89 -14.57 8.96
CA LEU A 74 6.12 -13.89 9.41
C LEU A 74 6.50 -12.68 8.55
N VAL A 75 5.91 -12.56 7.35
CA VAL A 75 6.15 -11.47 6.42
C VAL A 75 4.85 -10.75 6.08
N ARG A 76 4.92 -9.48 5.69
CA ARG A 76 3.74 -8.67 5.30
C ARG A 76 2.98 -9.22 4.09
N PHE A 77 3.67 -9.93 3.21
CA PHE A 77 3.12 -10.63 2.05
C PHE A 77 4.14 -11.66 1.58
N TYR A 78 3.67 -12.76 1.01
CA TYR A 78 4.54 -13.85 0.57
C TYR A 78 4.76 -13.82 -0.94
N ILE A 79 6.01 -14.06 -1.38
CA ILE A 79 6.38 -14.13 -2.79
C ILE A 79 6.92 -15.52 -3.11
N PRO A 80 6.21 -16.31 -3.95
CA PRO A 80 6.65 -17.63 -4.39
C PRO A 80 8.05 -17.62 -5.01
N PRO A 81 8.85 -18.69 -4.86
CA PRO A 81 10.19 -18.77 -5.44
C PRO A 81 10.28 -18.41 -6.93
N GLY A 82 9.32 -18.89 -7.73
CA GLY A 82 9.24 -18.61 -9.18
C GLY A 82 8.84 -17.17 -9.53
N ALA A 83 8.38 -16.37 -8.57
CA ALA A 83 7.99 -14.98 -8.76
C ALA A 83 8.98 -13.97 -8.14
N ARG A 84 10.00 -14.46 -7.42
CA ARG A 84 11.07 -13.60 -6.85
C ARG A 84 11.86 -12.95 -7.98
N TRP A 85 12.21 -11.68 -7.83
CA TRP A 85 12.90 -10.91 -8.87
C TRP A 85 14.24 -11.53 -9.27
N ALA A 86 14.95 -12.16 -8.32
CA ALA A 86 16.16 -12.92 -8.59
C ALA A 86 15.93 -14.11 -9.54
N HIS A 87 14.77 -14.75 -9.50
CA HIS A 87 14.39 -15.78 -10.47
C HIS A 87 13.97 -15.13 -11.80
N ILE A 88 13.09 -14.13 -11.75
CA ILE A 88 12.57 -13.42 -12.92
C ILE A 88 13.68 -12.88 -13.82
N ARG A 89 14.71 -12.24 -13.25
CA ARG A 89 15.83 -11.67 -14.02
C ARG A 89 16.69 -12.70 -14.76
N ASN A 90 16.60 -13.97 -14.36
CA ASN A 90 17.36 -15.09 -14.90
C ASN A 90 16.50 -16.03 -15.75
N LEU A 91 15.22 -15.70 -15.97
CA LEU A 91 14.35 -16.50 -16.84
C LEU A 91 14.90 -16.54 -18.28
N PRO A 92 14.79 -17.68 -18.96
CA PRO A 92 15.17 -17.78 -20.35
C PRO A 92 14.26 -16.87 -21.21
N VAL A 93 14.83 -16.32 -22.28
CA VAL A 93 14.07 -15.49 -23.23
C VAL A 93 12.94 -16.28 -23.89
N HIS A 94 13.06 -17.59 -24.04
CA HIS A 94 12.00 -18.41 -24.63
C HIS A 94 10.77 -18.50 -23.73
N ASN A 95 9.59 -18.16 -24.25
CA ASN A 95 8.30 -18.22 -23.56
C ASN A 95 8.28 -17.31 -22.30
N LEU A 96 8.98 -16.18 -22.36
CA LEU A 96 9.17 -15.28 -21.23
C LEU A 96 7.85 -14.60 -20.84
N GLY A 97 7.06 -14.16 -21.81
CA GLY A 97 5.75 -13.53 -21.55
C GLY A 97 4.81 -14.42 -20.73
N GLN A 98 4.76 -15.72 -21.04
CA GLN A 98 3.94 -16.67 -20.28
C GLN A 98 4.48 -16.87 -18.86
N GLN A 99 5.78 -17.09 -18.71
CA GLN A 99 6.42 -17.27 -17.40
C GLN A 99 6.23 -16.05 -16.48
N LEU A 100 6.32 -14.83 -17.03
CA LEU A 100 6.04 -13.60 -16.29
C LEU A 100 4.59 -13.50 -15.86
N THR A 101 3.66 -13.82 -16.77
CA THR A 101 2.22 -13.80 -16.47
C THR A 101 1.89 -14.81 -15.37
N ASP A 102 2.47 -16.00 -15.42
CA ASP A 102 2.26 -17.03 -14.41
C ASP A 102 2.85 -16.66 -13.06
N ALA A 103 4.02 -16.01 -13.04
CA ALA A 103 4.64 -15.50 -11.83
C ALA A 103 3.78 -14.43 -11.15
N VAL A 104 3.28 -13.43 -11.90
CA VAL A 104 2.41 -12.37 -11.36
C VAL A 104 1.10 -12.97 -10.83
N ARG A 105 0.49 -13.90 -11.57
CA ARG A 105 -0.72 -14.61 -11.10
C ARG A 105 -0.44 -15.46 -9.86
N ALA A 106 0.76 -16.04 -9.72
CA ALA A 106 1.14 -16.77 -8.52
C ALA A 106 1.19 -15.84 -7.29
N VAL A 107 1.79 -14.66 -7.42
CA VAL A 107 1.78 -13.65 -6.36
C VAL A 107 0.36 -13.25 -6.00
N ALA A 108 -0.52 -13.05 -6.98
CA ALA A 108 -1.92 -12.68 -6.73
C ALA A 108 -2.70 -13.77 -5.97
N ARG A 109 -2.40 -15.05 -6.21
CA ARG A 109 -3.02 -16.18 -5.49
C ARG A 109 -2.60 -16.24 -4.04
N GLU A 110 -1.33 -16.02 -3.75
CA GLU A 110 -0.80 -16.02 -2.37
C GLU A 110 -1.25 -14.78 -1.57
N ASN A 111 -1.60 -13.70 -2.27
CA ASN A 111 -1.93 -12.41 -1.64
C ASN A 111 -3.30 -11.93 -2.12
N PRO A 112 -4.42 -12.37 -1.49
CA PRO A 112 -5.77 -12.11 -1.99
C PRO A 112 -6.11 -10.62 -2.22
N ARG A 113 -5.53 -9.70 -1.45
CA ARG A 113 -5.69 -8.23 -1.61
C ARG A 113 -5.10 -7.70 -2.93
N LEU A 114 -4.26 -8.47 -3.60
CA LEU A 114 -3.61 -8.15 -4.86
C LEU A 114 -4.29 -8.82 -6.07
N SER A 115 -5.28 -9.68 -5.86
CA SER A 115 -6.03 -10.32 -6.95
C SER A 115 -6.90 -9.30 -7.69
N GLY A 116 -6.83 -9.31 -9.03
CA GLY A 116 -7.47 -8.33 -9.88
C GLY A 116 -6.82 -6.93 -9.83
N VAL A 117 -5.67 -6.81 -9.16
CA VAL A 117 -4.90 -5.57 -9.02
C VAL A 117 -3.58 -5.69 -9.78
N ILE A 118 -2.84 -6.77 -9.54
CA ILE A 118 -1.46 -6.92 -10.03
C ILE A 118 -1.40 -7.76 -11.31
N ASP A 119 -2.39 -8.65 -11.48
CA ASP A 119 -2.52 -9.64 -12.55
C ASP A 119 -3.43 -9.18 -13.69
N ILE A 120 -3.64 -7.87 -13.81
CA ILE A 120 -4.41 -7.24 -14.90
C ILE A 120 -3.71 -7.34 -16.25
N THR A 121 -2.37 -7.38 -16.26
CA THR A 121 -1.57 -7.39 -17.48
C THR A 121 -1.20 -8.83 -17.83
N ASP A 122 -1.64 -9.26 -19.02
CA ASP A 122 -1.16 -10.50 -19.64
C ASP A 122 0.05 -10.19 -20.53
N PHE A 123 1.24 -10.54 -20.03
CA PHE A 123 2.49 -10.35 -20.79
C PHE A 123 2.55 -11.30 -21.99
N ASN A 124 1.77 -12.38 -22.02
CA ASN A 124 1.66 -13.32 -23.13
C ASN A 124 0.54 -12.95 -24.15
N ALA A 125 -0.11 -11.79 -24.00
CA ALA A 125 -1.19 -11.37 -24.89
C ALA A 125 -0.82 -11.37 -26.38
N THR A 126 -1.80 -11.73 -27.22
CA THR A 126 -1.68 -11.77 -28.68
C THR A 126 -2.78 -10.97 -29.36
N THR A 127 -2.46 -10.36 -30.50
CA THR A 127 -3.43 -9.76 -31.43
C THR A 127 -3.32 -10.49 -32.77
N ALA A 128 -4.43 -11.03 -33.26
CA ALA A 128 -4.46 -11.84 -34.50
C ALA A 128 -3.43 -13.00 -34.51
N GLY A 129 -3.23 -13.64 -33.35
CA GLY A 129 -2.27 -14.74 -33.19
C GLY A 129 -0.80 -14.32 -33.11
N GLN A 130 -0.50 -13.01 -33.20
CA GLN A 130 0.85 -12.46 -33.06
C GLN A 130 1.02 -11.87 -31.66
N ARG A 131 2.21 -12.02 -31.06
CA ARG A 131 2.52 -11.45 -29.74
C ARG A 131 2.48 -9.93 -29.82
N ILE A 132 1.82 -9.30 -28.83
CA ILE A 132 1.79 -7.83 -28.73
C ILE A 132 3.19 -7.30 -28.37
N VAL A 133 3.88 -7.99 -27.45
CA VAL A 133 5.25 -7.70 -27.05
C VAL A 133 6.04 -8.99 -27.09
N ASP A 134 7.05 -9.07 -27.96
CA ASP A 134 7.91 -10.25 -28.04
C ASP A 134 8.85 -10.35 -26.85
N ASP A 135 9.24 -11.59 -26.53
CA ASP A 135 10.07 -11.90 -25.37
C ASP A 135 11.43 -11.14 -25.32
N PRO A 136 12.13 -10.85 -26.44
CA PRO A 136 13.35 -10.05 -26.38
C PRO A 136 13.13 -8.62 -25.85
N TYR A 137 11.95 -8.03 -26.05
CA TYR A 137 11.59 -6.72 -25.51
C TYR A 137 11.37 -6.81 -23.99
N LEU A 138 10.62 -7.83 -23.55
CA LEU A 138 10.39 -8.10 -22.13
C LEU A 138 11.70 -8.40 -21.38
N HIS A 139 12.58 -9.19 -21.98
CA HIS A 139 13.89 -9.50 -21.40
C HIS A 139 14.72 -8.23 -21.21
N ARG A 140 14.84 -7.38 -22.23
CA ARG A 140 15.56 -6.09 -22.10
C ARG A 140 14.94 -5.19 -21.04
N LEU A 141 13.62 -5.15 -20.97
CA LEU A 141 12.91 -4.39 -19.94
C LEU A 141 13.25 -4.90 -18.53
N ILE A 142 13.21 -6.21 -18.29
CA ILE A 142 13.59 -6.81 -17.01
C ILE A 142 15.04 -6.47 -16.64
N GLN A 143 15.97 -6.50 -17.61
CA GLN A 143 17.37 -6.16 -17.34
C GLN A 143 17.54 -4.69 -16.95
N VAL A 144 16.84 -3.76 -17.61
CA VAL A 144 16.84 -2.34 -17.20
C VAL A 144 16.23 -2.19 -15.82
N LEU A 145 15.07 -2.82 -15.58
CA LEU A 145 14.40 -2.74 -14.29
C LEU A 145 15.22 -3.38 -13.15
N SER A 146 16.20 -4.22 -13.46
CA SER A 146 17.07 -4.85 -12.46
C SER A 146 18.24 -3.97 -11.98
N GLN A 147 18.40 -2.75 -12.51
CA GLN A 147 19.54 -1.86 -12.22
C GLN A 147 19.48 -1.22 -10.82
N HIS A 148 18.30 -1.09 -10.23
CA HIS A 148 18.10 -0.48 -8.91
C HIS A 148 17.35 -1.44 -7.98
N ARG A 149 17.48 -1.29 -6.67
CA ARG A 149 16.63 -1.98 -5.67
C ARG A 149 15.50 -1.04 -5.23
N LEU A 150 14.33 -1.59 -4.93
CA LEU A 150 13.11 -0.88 -4.56
C LEU A 150 12.55 -1.34 -3.20
N GLY A 151 13.43 -1.69 -2.25
CA GLY A 151 13.05 -2.07 -0.90
C GLY A 151 12.44 -0.92 -0.08
N LEU A 152 12.17 -1.19 1.20
CA LEU A 152 11.52 -0.25 2.12
C LEU A 152 12.38 1.00 2.38
N ARG A 153 13.70 0.84 2.36
CA ARG A 153 14.68 1.91 2.64
C ARG A 153 15.36 2.47 1.38
N ASP A 154 15.16 1.83 0.23
CA ASP A 154 15.82 2.22 -1.02
C ASP A 154 15.12 3.37 -1.73
N VAL A 155 13.82 3.52 -1.51
CA VAL A 155 12.97 4.49 -2.20
C VAL A 155 11.94 5.05 -1.24
N GLU A 156 11.36 6.18 -1.60
CA GLU A 156 10.29 6.75 -0.80
C GLU A 156 9.01 5.90 -0.82
N PRO A 157 8.16 6.02 0.21
CA PRO A 157 6.92 5.23 0.35
C PRO A 157 6.08 5.11 -0.93
N ASP A 158 5.75 6.26 -1.54
CA ASP A 158 4.84 6.39 -2.68
C ASP A 158 5.61 6.49 -4.02
N ILE A 159 6.63 5.66 -4.20
CA ILE A 159 7.43 5.60 -5.44
C ILE A 159 6.59 5.18 -6.66
N LEU A 160 5.58 4.31 -6.47
CA LEU A 160 4.73 3.80 -7.54
C LEU A 160 3.83 4.89 -8.12
N GLY A 161 3.25 5.74 -7.26
CA GLY A 161 2.48 6.89 -7.70
C GLY A 161 3.32 7.85 -8.53
N ARG A 162 4.57 8.09 -8.13
CA ARG A 162 5.53 8.91 -8.91
C ARG A 162 5.88 8.29 -10.25
N ALA A 163 6.14 6.99 -10.27
CA ALA A 163 6.45 6.29 -11.51
C ALA A 163 5.30 6.41 -12.51
N TYR A 164 4.06 6.24 -12.05
CA TYR A 164 2.87 6.42 -12.87
C TYR A 164 2.70 7.84 -13.37
N GLU A 165 2.81 8.84 -12.49
CA GLU A 165 2.70 10.25 -12.87
C GLU A 165 3.75 10.62 -13.91
N TYR A 166 5.01 10.23 -13.68
CA TYR A 166 6.09 10.49 -14.62
C TYR A 166 5.79 9.93 -16.00
N LEU A 167 5.39 8.66 -16.07
CA LEU A 167 5.07 8.01 -17.34
C LEU A 167 3.87 8.70 -18.01
N LEU A 168 2.83 9.05 -17.26
CA LEU A 168 1.67 9.78 -17.80
C LEU A 168 2.06 11.15 -18.36
N ARG A 169 2.83 11.93 -17.58
CA ARG A 169 3.32 13.26 -17.99
C ARG A 169 4.17 13.17 -19.24
N LYS A 170 5.13 12.23 -19.28
CA LYS A 170 6.02 12.07 -20.44
C LYS A 170 5.29 11.66 -21.71
N PHE A 171 4.25 10.85 -21.61
CA PHE A 171 3.47 10.46 -22.79
C PHE A 171 2.43 11.51 -23.19
N ALA A 172 1.95 12.35 -22.26
CA ALA A 172 1.11 13.51 -22.55
C ALA A 172 1.87 14.65 -23.26
N GLU A 173 3.10 14.94 -22.79
CA GLU A 173 4.02 15.92 -23.42
C GLU A 173 4.25 15.58 -24.91
N GLY A 174 4.42 14.30 -25.24
CA GLY A 174 4.60 13.83 -26.62
C GLY A 174 3.34 13.90 -27.49
N ALA A 175 2.15 14.00 -26.89
CA ALA A 175 0.86 14.01 -27.58
C ALA A 175 0.23 15.41 -27.68
N GLY A 176 0.87 16.45 -27.14
CA GLY A 176 0.34 17.81 -27.13
C GLY A 176 -0.91 17.99 -26.25
N GLN A 177 -1.16 17.04 -25.33
CA GLN A 177 -2.26 17.11 -24.36
C GLN A 177 -1.70 17.55 -23.01
N SER A 178 -2.42 18.42 -22.30
CA SER A 178 -2.12 18.66 -20.89
C SER A 178 -2.46 17.40 -20.10
N ALA A 179 -1.49 16.86 -19.35
CA ALA A 179 -1.79 15.89 -18.29
C ALA A 179 -2.56 16.65 -17.19
N GLY A 180 -3.87 16.82 -17.41
CA GLY A 180 -4.70 17.76 -16.68
C GLY A 180 -4.93 17.39 -15.22
N GLU A 181 -4.50 16.21 -14.77
CA GLU A 181 -4.82 15.78 -13.43
C GLU A 181 -3.77 14.83 -12.80
N PHE A 182 -3.63 15.01 -11.47
CA PHE A 182 -3.27 14.02 -10.46
C PHE A 182 -1.80 13.66 -10.20
N TYR A 183 -1.16 14.53 -9.42
CA TYR A 183 -0.32 14.06 -8.32
C TYR A 183 -0.25 15.09 -7.20
N THR A 184 -0.31 14.65 -5.95
CA THR A 184 -0.08 15.54 -4.80
C THR A 184 1.42 15.59 -4.52
N PRO A 185 2.10 16.75 -4.69
CA PRO A 185 3.53 16.87 -4.42
C PRO A 185 3.88 16.36 -3.02
N ARG A 186 5.07 15.75 -2.87
CA ARG A 186 5.50 15.07 -1.63
C ARG A 186 5.20 15.89 -0.38
N MET A 187 5.71 17.13 -0.38
CA MET A 187 5.67 18.00 0.78
C MET A 187 4.26 18.48 1.09
N VAL A 188 3.41 18.63 0.07
CA VAL A 188 1.99 18.93 0.26
C VAL A 188 1.30 17.75 0.95
N GLY A 189 1.55 16.52 0.48
CA GLY A 189 0.95 15.33 1.10
C GLY A 189 1.43 15.09 2.53
N VAL A 190 2.71 15.30 2.83
CA VAL A 190 3.25 15.20 4.19
C VAL A 190 2.67 16.29 5.09
N LEU A 191 2.54 17.52 4.57
CA LEU A 191 1.90 18.62 5.31
C LEU A 191 0.45 18.30 5.63
N MET A 192 -0.33 17.82 4.65
CA MET A 192 -1.73 17.42 4.85
C MET A 192 -1.85 16.31 5.91
N ALA A 193 -1.02 15.27 5.84
CA ALA A 193 -1.01 14.20 6.84
C ALA A 193 -0.72 14.73 8.25
N ARG A 194 0.22 15.68 8.38
CA ARG A 194 0.54 16.33 9.67
C ARG A 194 -0.54 17.28 10.18
N ILE A 195 -1.33 17.89 9.29
CA ILE A 195 -2.48 18.71 9.67
C ILE A 195 -3.64 17.82 10.12
N LEU A 196 -3.89 16.70 9.41
CA LEU A 196 -4.92 15.74 9.76
C LEU A 196 -4.62 15.04 11.09
N ASP A 197 -3.34 14.73 11.35
CA ASP A 197 -2.81 14.18 12.60
C ASP A 197 -3.69 13.08 13.23
N PRO A 198 -3.90 11.95 12.53
CA PRO A 198 -4.92 10.98 12.92
C PRO A 198 -4.65 10.35 14.30
N GLU A 199 -5.74 10.02 15.00
CA GLU A 199 -5.75 9.36 16.31
C GLU A 199 -6.26 7.91 16.19
N PRO A 200 -5.98 7.04 17.19
CA PRO A 200 -6.41 5.64 17.15
C PRO A 200 -7.91 5.47 16.94
N GLY A 201 -8.31 4.49 16.13
CA GLY A 201 -9.71 4.17 15.79
C GLY A 201 -10.41 5.13 14.81
N MET A 202 -9.76 6.24 14.43
CA MET A 202 -10.30 7.16 13.43
C MET A 202 -10.41 6.52 12.04
N SER A 203 -11.23 7.12 11.18
CA SER A 203 -11.36 6.74 9.78
C SER A 203 -10.91 7.89 8.89
N VAL A 204 -10.08 7.57 7.89
CA VAL A 204 -9.56 8.49 6.89
C VAL A 204 -10.17 8.11 5.55
N TYR A 205 -10.71 9.08 4.81
CA TYR A 205 -11.32 8.84 3.51
C TYR A 205 -10.79 9.81 2.46
N ASP A 206 -10.41 9.28 1.30
CA ASP A 206 -10.08 10.04 0.11
C ASP A 206 -10.99 9.62 -1.06
N PRO A 207 -11.96 10.46 -1.48
CA PRO A 207 -12.92 10.14 -2.55
C PRO A 207 -12.31 10.15 -3.96
N THR A 208 -11.06 10.57 -4.11
CA THR A 208 -10.33 10.65 -5.37
C THR A 208 -8.88 10.28 -5.11
N CYS A 209 -8.67 9.07 -4.58
CA CYS A 209 -7.43 8.71 -3.89
C CYS A 209 -6.21 8.59 -4.80
N GLY A 210 -6.40 8.53 -6.13
CA GLY A 210 -5.32 8.34 -7.08
C GLY A 210 -4.52 7.08 -6.73
N SER A 211 -3.20 7.20 -6.64
CA SER A 211 -2.31 6.11 -6.21
C SER A 211 -2.43 5.73 -4.71
N GLY A 212 -3.32 6.37 -3.94
CA GLY A 212 -3.39 6.22 -2.49
C GLY A 212 -2.26 6.94 -1.74
N GLY A 213 -1.49 7.79 -2.43
CA GLY A 213 -0.31 8.44 -1.87
C GLY A 213 -0.61 9.32 -0.65
N LEU A 214 -1.78 9.97 -0.58
CA LEU A 214 -2.22 10.73 0.61
C LEU A 214 -2.59 9.79 1.76
N LEU A 215 -3.34 8.73 1.47
CA LEU A 215 -3.75 7.72 2.45
C LEU A 215 -2.53 7.07 3.14
N VAL A 216 -1.53 6.67 2.35
CA VAL A 216 -0.26 6.13 2.88
C VAL A 216 0.46 7.16 3.75
N LYS A 217 0.55 8.42 3.32
CA LYS A 217 1.23 9.46 4.12
C LYS A 217 0.51 9.71 5.45
N THR A 218 -0.82 9.66 5.47
CA THR A 218 -1.62 9.73 6.70
C THR A 218 -1.36 8.53 7.61
N PHE A 219 -1.29 7.31 7.05
CA PHE A 219 -0.92 6.12 7.81
C PHE A 219 0.51 6.18 8.36
N LEU A 220 1.47 6.65 7.58
CA LEU A 220 2.85 6.83 8.05
C LEU A 220 2.95 7.87 9.17
N ARG A 221 2.13 8.92 9.13
CA ARG A 221 2.02 9.87 10.25
C ARG A 221 1.46 9.20 11.50
N PHE A 222 0.47 8.32 11.35
CA PHE A 222 -0.05 7.52 12.45
C PHE A 222 1.02 6.57 13.03
N LEU A 223 1.74 5.86 12.16
CA LEU A 223 2.85 4.97 12.52
C LEU A 223 4.01 5.72 13.20
N GLU A 224 4.30 6.97 12.79
CA GLU A 224 5.28 7.83 13.47
C GLU A 224 4.88 8.15 14.92
N LYS A 225 3.57 8.29 15.21
CA LYS A 225 3.07 8.65 16.55
C LYS A 225 2.93 7.44 17.48
N TYR A 226 2.45 6.31 16.96
CA TYR A 226 2.03 5.17 17.78
C TYR A 226 2.75 3.87 17.42
N GLY A 227 3.63 3.88 16.41
CA GLY A 227 4.39 2.69 16.02
C GLY A 227 5.43 2.35 17.06
N GLU A 228 5.55 1.06 17.35
CA GLU A 228 6.61 0.49 18.18
C GLU A 228 7.47 -0.42 17.32
N GLU A 229 8.78 -0.41 17.57
CA GLU A 229 9.69 -1.34 16.91
C GLU A 229 9.58 -2.70 17.60
N GLU A 230 8.97 -3.66 16.91
CA GLU A 230 8.88 -5.04 17.33
C GLU A 230 9.62 -5.87 16.30
N ASN A 231 10.63 -6.60 16.75
CA ASN A 231 11.40 -7.52 15.91
C ASN A 231 11.99 -6.85 14.64
N GLY A 232 12.53 -5.65 14.80
CA GLY A 232 13.15 -4.88 13.70
C GLY A 232 12.15 -4.29 12.69
N ARG A 233 10.85 -4.32 12.98
CA ARG A 233 9.79 -3.70 12.19
C ARG A 233 9.00 -2.70 13.03
N LEU A 234 8.86 -1.49 12.50
CA LEU A 234 7.94 -0.51 13.03
C LEU A 234 6.51 -0.92 12.65
N LYS A 235 5.67 -1.22 13.65
CA LYS A 235 4.27 -1.59 13.45
C LYS A 235 3.39 -0.98 14.53
N ILE A 236 2.08 -0.95 14.28
CA ILE A 236 1.11 -0.55 15.30
C ILE A 236 1.00 -1.67 16.34
N PRO A 237 1.27 -1.40 17.62
CA PRO A 237 1.21 -2.43 18.65
C PRO A 237 -0.25 -2.83 18.89
N GLY A 238 -0.49 -4.10 19.22
CA GLY A 238 -1.84 -4.67 19.26
C GLY A 238 -2.82 -4.08 20.30
N HIS A 239 -2.34 -3.19 21.17
CA HIS A 239 -3.16 -2.44 22.13
C HIS A 239 -3.62 -1.07 21.60
N ILE A 240 -3.11 -0.63 20.44
CA ILE A 240 -3.53 0.58 19.74
C ILE A 240 -4.44 0.18 18.58
N GLU A 241 -5.62 0.79 18.50
CA GLU A 241 -6.53 0.58 17.37
C GLU A 241 -6.02 1.35 16.14
N GLU A 242 -5.70 0.64 15.06
CA GLU A 242 -5.24 1.22 13.81
C GLU A 242 -6.30 2.14 13.18
N ILE A 243 -5.86 3.13 12.40
CA ILE A 243 -6.76 3.94 11.59
C ILE A 243 -7.37 3.10 10.46
N ARG A 244 -8.61 3.44 10.10
CA ARG A 244 -9.30 2.81 8.96
C ARG A 244 -9.14 3.67 7.72
N VAL A 245 -8.67 3.08 6.63
CA VAL A 245 -8.31 3.78 5.41
C VAL A 245 -9.31 3.46 4.30
N PHE A 246 -10.02 4.47 3.82
CA PHE A 246 -11.00 4.35 2.74
C PHE A 246 -10.55 5.17 1.53
N GLY A 247 -10.64 4.59 0.34
CA GLY A 247 -10.26 5.27 -0.90
C GLY A 247 -11.21 4.94 -2.05
N GLN A 248 -11.54 5.92 -2.87
CA GLN A 248 -12.26 5.69 -4.12
C GLN A 248 -11.53 6.37 -5.27
N ASP A 249 -11.43 5.69 -6.42
CA ASP A 249 -10.94 6.31 -7.65
C ASP A 249 -11.67 5.77 -8.87
N ILE A 250 -11.84 6.61 -9.89
CA ILE A 250 -12.49 6.23 -11.15
C ILE A 250 -11.53 5.49 -12.10
N ASN A 251 -10.23 5.74 -11.97
CA ASN A 251 -9.21 5.18 -12.84
C ASN A 251 -8.74 3.82 -12.32
N ALA A 252 -8.86 2.78 -13.13
CA ALA A 252 -8.49 1.40 -12.76
C ALA A 252 -6.99 1.23 -12.43
N SER A 253 -6.10 1.94 -13.15
CA SER A 253 -4.67 1.92 -12.84
C SER A 253 -4.36 2.61 -11.52
N ALA A 254 -5.02 3.74 -11.23
CA ALA A 254 -4.90 4.43 -9.95
C ALA A 254 -5.39 3.58 -8.78
N TYR A 255 -6.59 3.00 -8.93
CA TYR A 255 -7.15 2.01 -8.01
C TYR A 255 -6.18 0.86 -7.72
N ALA A 256 -5.56 0.28 -8.76
CA ALA A 256 -4.61 -0.79 -8.59
C ALA A 256 -3.39 -0.34 -7.77
N MET A 257 -2.82 0.83 -8.09
CA MET A 257 -1.70 1.40 -7.33
C MET A 257 -2.05 1.69 -5.87
N ALA A 258 -3.27 2.15 -5.57
CA ALA A 258 -3.72 2.37 -4.20
C ALA A 258 -3.70 1.08 -3.38
N TRP A 259 -4.20 -0.03 -3.93
CA TRP A 259 -4.12 -1.35 -3.28
C TRP A 259 -2.68 -1.83 -3.12
N MET A 260 -1.84 -1.66 -4.14
CA MET A 260 -0.42 -1.97 -4.08
C MET A 260 0.27 -1.22 -2.94
N ASN A 261 0.00 0.08 -2.83
CA ASN A 261 0.52 0.93 -1.76
C ASN A 261 0.01 0.49 -0.38
N VAL A 262 -1.27 0.14 -0.25
CA VAL A 262 -1.85 -0.41 0.99
C VAL A 262 -1.12 -1.67 1.44
N VAL A 263 -0.87 -2.62 0.53
CA VAL A 263 -0.18 -3.89 0.84
C VAL A 263 1.29 -3.66 1.18
N ILE A 264 1.99 -2.83 0.41
CA ILE A 264 3.41 -2.55 0.66
C ILE A 264 3.61 -1.88 2.01
N HIS A 265 2.72 -0.98 2.44
CA HIS A 265 2.83 -0.28 3.72
C HIS A 265 2.17 -1.03 4.88
N ASP A 266 1.67 -2.24 4.64
CA ASP A 266 1.07 -3.10 5.65
C ASP A 266 -0.12 -2.46 6.39
N ILE A 267 -0.95 -1.72 5.64
CA ILE A 267 -2.16 -1.11 6.21
C ILE A 267 -3.22 -2.21 6.34
N GLN A 268 -3.57 -2.60 7.56
CA GLN A 268 -4.44 -3.75 7.83
C GLN A 268 -5.89 -3.42 7.52
N ASP A 269 -6.40 -2.31 8.06
CA ASP A 269 -7.79 -1.90 7.88
C ASP A 269 -7.92 -0.87 6.75
N ALA A 270 -7.91 -1.37 5.51
CA ALA A 270 -8.09 -0.54 4.32
C ALA A 270 -9.05 -1.12 3.30
N GLU A 271 -9.89 -0.25 2.73
CA GLU A 271 -10.85 -0.56 1.68
C GLU A 271 -10.74 0.47 0.55
N ILE A 272 -10.34 0.02 -0.64
CA ILE A 272 -10.30 0.85 -1.85
C ILE A 272 -11.38 0.37 -2.83
N ARG A 273 -12.07 1.29 -3.49
CA ARG A 273 -13.17 1.02 -4.43
C ARG A 273 -12.92 1.69 -5.79
N LEU A 274 -13.17 0.95 -6.86
CA LEU A 274 -13.16 1.46 -8.23
C LEU A 274 -14.54 2.02 -8.57
N GLY A 275 -14.62 3.28 -9.00
CA GLY A 275 -15.84 3.87 -9.52
C GLY A 275 -15.91 5.38 -9.42
N ASP A 276 -16.86 5.96 -10.14
CA ASP A 276 -17.16 7.39 -10.13
C ASP A 276 -17.78 7.81 -8.78
N THR A 277 -17.04 8.58 -7.98
CA THR A 277 -17.47 9.02 -6.65
C THR A 277 -18.68 9.96 -6.69
N MET A 278 -18.86 10.72 -7.78
CA MET A 278 -19.98 11.65 -7.92
C MET A 278 -21.28 10.92 -8.28
N ARG A 279 -21.20 9.89 -9.14
CA ARG A 279 -22.37 9.11 -9.58
C ARG A 279 -22.69 7.92 -8.69
N LYS A 280 -21.67 7.29 -8.13
CA LYS A 280 -21.75 6.06 -7.32
C LYS A 280 -20.74 6.13 -6.16
N PRO A 281 -20.97 6.99 -5.16
CA PRO A 281 -20.16 7.01 -3.94
C PRO A 281 -20.20 5.63 -3.28
N ALA A 282 -19.03 5.03 -3.06
CA ALA A 282 -18.92 3.62 -2.67
C ALA A 282 -19.10 3.37 -1.17
N PHE A 283 -18.86 4.40 -0.34
CA PHE A 283 -18.83 4.28 1.12
C PHE A 283 -19.97 5.08 1.74
N LEU A 284 -21.19 4.57 1.61
CA LEU A 284 -22.37 5.16 2.21
C LEU A 284 -22.93 4.26 3.32
N ASP A 285 -23.30 4.86 4.43
CA ASP A 285 -24.15 4.25 5.44
C ASP A 285 -25.61 4.16 4.94
N PRO A 286 -26.51 3.45 5.64
CA PRO A 286 -27.92 3.34 5.25
C PRO A 286 -28.66 4.68 5.14
N SER A 287 -28.13 5.75 5.74
CA SER A 287 -28.64 7.12 5.65
C SER A 287 -28.01 7.95 4.53
N GLY A 288 -27.14 7.35 3.70
CA GLY A 288 -26.46 8.01 2.60
C GLY A 288 -25.29 8.90 3.02
N ARG A 289 -24.74 8.72 4.23
CA ARG A 289 -23.57 9.47 4.74
C ARG A 289 -22.32 8.61 4.78
N HIS A 290 -21.15 9.23 4.74
CA HIS A 290 -19.90 8.50 4.77
C HIS A 290 -19.56 7.98 6.19
N PRO A 291 -19.10 6.72 6.38
CA PRO A 291 -18.74 6.17 7.70
C PRO A 291 -17.72 7.01 8.48
N ALA A 292 -16.76 7.64 7.80
CA ALA A 292 -15.79 8.54 8.41
C ALA A 292 -16.39 9.82 9.04
N GLN A 293 -17.65 10.17 8.71
CA GLN A 293 -18.35 11.26 9.38
C GLN A 293 -18.88 10.86 10.77
N HIS A 294 -18.88 9.56 11.10
CA HIS A 294 -19.28 9.02 12.40
C HIS A 294 -18.10 8.68 13.33
N ALA A 295 -16.85 8.94 12.91
CA ALA A 295 -15.63 8.53 13.61
C ALA A 295 -15.39 9.19 14.99
N GLN A 296 -16.40 9.83 15.59
CA GLN A 296 -16.38 10.28 16.98
C GLN A 296 -17.04 9.32 17.97
N GLU A 297 -17.67 8.23 17.51
CA GLU A 297 -18.22 7.19 18.40
C GLU A 297 -17.40 5.89 18.33
N PRO A 298 -16.75 5.48 19.44
CA PRO A 298 -16.05 4.21 19.50
C PRO A 298 -17.04 3.05 19.34
N ARG A 299 -16.76 2.11 18.42
CA ARG A 299 -17.56 0.89 18.29
C ARG A 299 -17.10 -0.16 19.31
N PRO A 300 -18.00 -1.03 19.80
CA PRO A 300 -17.60 -2.14 20.66
C PRO A 300 -16.67 -3.11 19.90
N HIS A 301 -15.58 -3.51 20.56
CA HIS A 301 -14.62 -4.46 20.02
C HIS A 301 -15.29 -5.78 19.59
N PRO A 302 -14.88 -6.39 18.45
CA PRO A 302 -15.23 -7.77 18.20
C PRO A 302 -14.54 -8.64 19.25
N ALA A 303 -15.33 -9.40 20.01
CA ALA A 303 -14.81 -10.35 20.98
C ALA A 303 -13.91 -11.34 20.25
N ARG A 304 -12.59 -11.27 20.50
CA ARG A 304 -11.66 -12.32 20.07
C ARG A 304 -12.16 -13.62 20.70
N GLY A 305 -12.49 -14.61 19.86
CA GLY A 305 -12.90 -15.93 20.32
C GLY A 305 -11.85 -16.55 21.25
N PRO A 306 -12.25 -17.44 22.17
CA PRO A 306 -11.35 -17.93 23.20
C PRO A 306 -10.14 -18.60 22.58
N LEU A 307 -8.95 -18.09 22.92
CA LEU A 307 -7.67 -18.73 22.68
C LEU A 307 -7.77 -20.17 23.18
N ARG A 308 -7.67 -21.15 22.27
CA ARG A 308 -7.54 -22.56 22.64
C ARG A 308 -6.18 -22.75 23.30
N GLY A 309 -6.13 -22.59 24.61
CA GLY A 309 -4.97 -22.97 25.42
C GLY A 309 -4.72 -24.47 25.27
N ARG A 310 -3.58 -24.84 24.68
CA ARG A 310 -3.06 -26.21 24.76
C ARG A 310 -2.73 -26.51 26.22
N ALA A 311 -3.36 -27.55 26.76
CA ALA A 311 -3.11 -28.02 28.12
C ALA A 311 -1.70 -28.59 28.24
N LEU A 312 -0.92 -28.08 29.19
CA LEU A 312 0.29 -28.73 29.71
C LEU A 312 -0.13 -29.82 30.71
N PRO A 313 0.59 -30.97 30.79
CA PRO A 313 0.22 -32.08 31.67
C PRO A 313 0.52 -31.76 33.15
N PRO A 314 -0.22 -32.39 34.10
CA PRO A 314 -0.20 -32.00 35.50
C PRO A 314 1.00 -32.60 36.26
N ILE A 315 1.66 -31.78 37.07
CA ILE A 315 2.62 -32.22 38.09
C ILE A 315 1.87 -32.34 39.43
N ARG A 316 2.08 -33.47 40.12
CA ARG A 316 1.40 -33.89 41.36
C ARG A 316 1.88 -33.16 42.62
N GLY A 317 0.92 -32.79 43.48
CA GLY A 317 0.94 -32.81 44.97
C GLY A 317 1.94 -31.89 45.70
N THR A 318 1.54 -31.00 46.61
CA THR A 318 1.01 -31.28 47.97
C THR A 318 0.70 -29.93 48.70
N PRO A 319 0.04 -29.93 49.90
CA PRO A 319 -1.08 -29.03 50.19
C PRO A 319 -0.82 -27.87 51.17
N GLY A 320 -1.75 -26.91 51.18
CA GLY A 320 -2.25 -26.27 52.40
C GLY A 320 -1.89 -24.80 52.58
N LEU A 321 -2.89 -23.92 52.55
CA LEU A 321 -3.33 -23.09 53.70
C LEU A 321 -4.47 -22.14 53.29
N GLN A 322 -5.48 -22.10 54.15
CA GLN A 322 -6.69 -21.27 54.08
C GLN A 322 -6.44 -19.90 54.74
N GLY A 323 -7.16 -18.86 54.31
CA GLY A 323 -7.42 -17.66 55.13
C GLY A 323 -7.71 -16.36 54.35
N PRO A 324 -8.53 -15.42 54.87
CA PRO A 324 -9.68 -14.93 54.10
C PRO A 324 -9.88 -13.39 53.98
N HIS A 325 -10.88 -13.02 53.16
CA HIS A 325 -11.79 -11.85 53.24
C HIS A 325 -11.33 -10.38 53.05
N GLY A 326 -12.18 -9.63 52.33
CA GLY A 326 -12.33 -8.16 52.35
C GLY A 326 -11.80 -7.48 51.08
N GLY A 327 -12.49 -6.60 50.36
CA GLY A 327 -13.77 -5.92 50.53
C GLY A 327 -13.95 -4.96 49.33
N ARG A 328 -15.20 -4.72 48.93
CA ARG A 328 -15.60 -3.80 47.86
C ARG A 328 -15.14 -2.37 48.13
N ARG A 329 -14.68 -1.65 47.09
CA ARG A 329 -14.97 -0.21 46.91
C ARG A 329 -15.08 0.14 45.43
N SER A 330 -16.31 0.46 45.04
CA SER A 330 -16.66 1.28 43.88
C SER A 330 -16.17 2.72 44.09
N GLY A 331 -15.44 3.26 43.11
CA GLY A 331 -15.01 4.65 43.08
C GLY A 331 -15.30 5.25 41.71
N SER A 332 -16.42 5.96 41.62
CA SER A 332 -16.81 6.84 40.52
C SER A 332 -15.82 8.01 40.41
N LEU A 333 -15.30 8.27 39.21
CA LEU A 333 -14.71 9.56 38.85
C LEU A 333 -15.33 10.02 37.53
N CYS A 334 -16.35 10.86 37.69
CA CYS A 334 -16.96 11.71 36.69
C CYS A 334 -16.35 13.12 36.88
N ALA A 335 -15.80 13.73 35.82
CA ALA A 335 -15.44 15.15 35.61
C ALA A 335 -14.31 15.20 34.55
N VAL A 336 -14.23 16.06 33.52
CA VAL A 336 -14.79 17.39 33.24
C VAL A 336 -14.90 17.56 31.71
N GLN A 337 -16.08 17.95 31.22
CA GLN A 337 -16.28 18.61 29.92
C GLN A 337 -15.75 20.05 29.98
N ARG A 338 -14.91 20.47 29.02
CA ARG A 338 -14.76 21.89 28.67
C ARG A 338 -14.84 22.10 27.16
N SER A 339 -16.04 22.49 26.75
CA SER A 339 -16.39 23.50 25.75
C SER A 339 -15.25 24.36 25.18
N LEU A 340 -15.07 24.27 23.86
CA LEU A 340 -14.67 25.38 22.99
C LEU A 340 -15.59 25.38 21.75
N ARG A 341 -16.84 25.82 21.93
CA ARG A 341 -17.64 26.43 20.86
C ARG A 341 -17.57 27.95 21.05
N THR A 342 -17.60 28.67 19.94
CA THR A 342 -17.66 30.15 19.73
C THR A 342 -16.36 30.93 19.66
N ARG A 343 -16.02 31.30 18.40
CA ARG A 343 -15.33 32.51 17.84
C ARG A 343 -14.64 32.01 16.55
N CYS A 344 -15.01 32.34 15.31
CA CYS A 344 -15.52 33.58 14.75
C CYS A 344 -16.46 33.30 13.56
N CYS A 345 -17.73 33.68 13.67
CA CYS A 345 -18.45 34.25 12.53
C CYS A 345 -18.18 35.75 12.54
N GLY A 346 -17.72 36.30 11.42
CA GLY A 346 -17.68 37.76 11.23
C GLY A 346 -16.39 38.30 10.64
N VAL A 347 -16.11 38.00 9.37
CA VAL A 347 -15.53 38.99 8.45
C VAL A 347 -16.23 38.82 7.10
N THR A 348 -17.31 39.58 6.94
CA THR A 348 -17.90 39.89 5.64
C THR A 348 -17.03 40.93 4.94
N GLY A 349 -16.48 40.57 3.78
CA GLY A 349 -15.96 41.57 2.85
C GLY A 349 -14.70 41.15 2.10
N PHE A 350 -14.85 40.38 1.02
CA PHE A 350 -14.12 40.68 -0.21
C PHE A 350 -14.95 40.17 -1.40
N ARG A 351 -15.50 41.12 -2.15
CA ARG A 351 -16.19 40.89 -3.41
C ARG A 351 -15.17 40.54 -4.50
N ARG A 352 -15.57 39.58 -5.35
CA ARG A 352 -15.28 39.47 -6.79
C ARG A 352 -13.81 39.53 -7.23
N THR A 353 -13.26 38.35 -7.50
CA THR A 353 -12.68 38.01 -8.81
C THR A 353 -12.73 36.50 -8.99
N CYS A 354 -13.56 36.05 -9.93
CA CYS A 354 -13.63 34.66 -10.37
C CYS A 354 -12.86 34.58 -11.70
N PRO A 355 -11.70 33.91 -11.78
CA PRO A 355 -11.11 33.60 -13.07
C PRO A 355 -11.74 32.30 -13.57
N LYS A 356 -12.49 32.43 -14.68
CA LYS A 356 -12.95 31.35 -15.54
C LYS A 356 -11.79 30.40 -15.85
N TRP A 357 -11.93 29.12 -15.49
CA TRP A 357 -11.16 28.03 -16.10
C TRP A 357 -12.13 26.92 -16.50
N CYS A 358 -12.69 27.09 -17.70
CA CYS A 358 -13.38 26.07 -18.48
C CYS A 358 -13.20 26.48 -19.94
N LYS A 359 -12.75 25.52 -20.77
CA LYS A 359 -12.19 25.65 -22.14
C LYS A 359 -10.71 26.02 -22.08
N VAL A 360 -9.76 25.20 -22.54
CA VAL A 360 -9.71 24.34 -23.75
C VAL A 360 -9.08 23.00 -23.43
#